data_AF-A0A822IXN9-F1
#
_entry.id   AF-A0A822IXN9-F1
#
_cell.length_a   1.000
_cell.length_b   1.000
_cell.length_c   1.000
_cell.angle_alpha   90.00
_cell.angle_beta   90.00
_cell.angle_gamma   90.00
#
_symmetry.space_group_name_H-M   'P 1'
#
loop_
_entity.id
_entity.type
_entity.pdbx_description
1 polymer ?
#
loop_
_entity_poly.entity_id
_entity_poly.type
_entity_poly.pdbx_seq_one_letter_code
_entity_poly.pdbx_strand_id
1 'polypeptide(L)'
;MSFDATIQFFQQMGIPPALGTLAILAEFFGGLMVLLGFFTRIGAAGIAVNMAVALFTVHLPQGFFIAGDKIGFEYVFALLLMALYLVINGAGELSVDKYIREKTGSSVIGKLLS
;
A
#
# COMPACT_ATOMS: atom_id res chain seq x y z
N MET A 1 -13.24 13.52 0.11
CA MET A 1 -12.75 14.20 -1.11
C MET A 1 -13.41 13.50 -2.30
N SER A 2 -13.97 14.24 -3.26
CA SER A 2 -14.50 13.65 -4.50
C SER A 2 -13.37 13.25 -5.44
N PHE A 3 -13.60 12.28 -6.34
CA PHE A 3 -12.61 11.83 -7.33
C PHE A 3 -11.99 13.01 -8.10
N ASP A 4 -12.82 13.93 -8.60
CA ASP A 4 -12.38 15.11 -9.35
C ASP A 4 -11.49 16.03 -8.51
N ALA A 5 -11.79 16.17 -7.22
CA ALA A 5 -11.00 17.00 -6.31
C ALA A 5 -9.60 16.40 -6.09
N THR A 6 -9.48 15.07 -6.03
CA THR A 6 -8.18 14.39 -5.92
C THR A 6 -7.38 14.48 -7.21
N ILE A 7 -8.03 14.34 -8.37
CA ILE A 7 -7.36 14.53 -9.67
C ILE A 7 -6.87 15.97 -9.83
N GLN A 8 -7.66 16.98 -9.45
CA GLN A 8 -7.22 18.37 -9.46
C GLN A 8 -6.03 18.60 -8.53
N PHE A 9 -6.02 17.99 -7.34
CA PHE A 9 -4.89 18.06 -6.42
C PHE A 9 -3.61 17.48 -7.03
N PHE A 10 -3.69 16.31 -7.68
CA PHE A 10 -2.56 15.72 -8.38
C PHE A 10 -2.07 16.57 -9.56
N GLN A 11 -2.98 17.21 -10.29
CA GLN A 11 -2.62 18.15 -11.35
C GLN A 11 -1.86 19.38 -10.81
N GLN A 12 -2.25 19.90 -9.65
CA GLN A 12 -1.52 21.00 -8.99
C GLN A 12 -0.09 20.61 -8.60
N MET A 13 0.15 19.33 -8.37
CA MET A 13 1.47 18.77 -8.10
C MET A 13 2.25 18.37 -9.38
N GLY A 14 1.71 18.64 -10.57
CA GLY A 14 2.33 18.30 -11.85
C GLY A 14 2.20 16.84 -12.27
N ILE A 15 1.33 16.06 -11.60
CA ILE A 15 1.09 14.66 -11.94
C ILE A 15 -0.02 14.59 -13.02
N PRO A 16 0.25 13.93 -14.17
CA PRO A 16 -0.76 13.70 -15.20
C PRO A 16 -2.03 13.02 -14.66
N PRO A 17 -3.24 13.38 -15.14
CA PRO A 17 -4.50 12.82 -14.66
C PRO A 17 -4.57 11.28 -14.78
N ALA A 18 -3.93 10.72 -15.80
CA ALA A 18 -3.84 9.28 -15.99
C ALA A 18 -3.09 8.59 -14.83
N LEU A 19 -1.96 9.16 -14.40
CA LEU A 19 -1.21 8.64 -13.25
C LEU A 19 -1.94 8.89 -11.94
N GLY A 20 -2.63 10.03 -11.79
CA GLY A 20 -3.48 10.29 -10.62
C GLY A 20 -4.61 9.28 -10.49
N THR A 21 -5.25 8.89 -11.59
CA THR A 21 -6.30 7.86 -11.60
C THR A 21 -5.73 6.50 -11.19
N LEU A 22 -4.55 6.13 -11.70
CA LEU A 22 -3.87 4.90 -11.31
C LEU A 22 -3.47 4.91 -9.83
N ALA A 23 -3.03 6.04 -9.29
CA ALA A 23 -2.68 6.18 -7.88
C ALA A 23 -3.91 5.96 -6.98
N ILE A 24 -5.07 6.54 -7.34
CA ILE A 24 -6.34 6.34 -6.62
C ILE A 24 -6.74 4.87 -6.62
N LEU A 25 -6.67 4.21 -7.79
CA LEU A 25 -6.97 2.78 -7.88
C LEU A 25 -5.97 1.96 -7.05
N ALA A 26 -4.69 2.28 -7.09
CA ALA A 26 -3.66 1.59 -6.32
C ALA A 26 -3.82 1.79 -4.80
N GLU A 27 -4.24 2.95 -4.33
CA GLU A 27 -4.55 3.18 -2.91
C GLU A 27 -5.79 2.41 -2.47
N PHE A 28 -6.86 2.46 -3.25
CA PHE A 28 -8.12 1.81 -2.91
C PHE A 28 -7.99 0.28 -2.94
N PHE A 29 -7.55 -0.27 -4.07
CA PHE A 29 -7.38 -1.71 -4.22
C PHE A 29 -6.19 -2.24 -3.43
N GLY A 30 -5.08 -1.49 -3.36
CA GLY A 30 -3.91 -1.89 -2.57
C GLY A 30 -4.22 -1.93 -1.08
N GLY A 31 -4.93 -0.93 -0.56
CA GLY A 31 -5.43 -0.92 0.82
C GLY A 31 -6.36 -2.09 1.10
N LEU A 32 -7.28 -2.39 0.17
CA LEU A 32 -8.21 -3.52 0.30
C LEU A 32 -7.49 -4.88 0.29
N MET A 33 -6.51 -5.08 -0.59
CA MET A 33 -5.70 -6.30 -0.67
C MET A 33 -4.87 -6.52 0.60
N VAL A 34 -4.30 -5.44 1.14
CA VAL A 34 -3.55 -5.51 2.41
C VAL A 34 -4.49 -5.82 3.57
N LEU A 35 -5.65 -5.16 3.65
CA LEU A 35 -6.63 -5.33 4.73
C LEU A 35 -7.25 -6.74 4.75
N LEU A 36 -7.64 -7.24 3.58
CA LEU A 36 -8.19 -8.60 3.43
C LEU A 36 -7.12 -9.69 3.55
N GLY A 37 -5.83 -9.32 3.56
CA GLY A 37 -4.74 -10.28 3.61
C GLY A 37 -4.68 -11.21 2.40
N PHE A 38 -5.19 -10.76 1.23
CA PHE A 38 -5.23 -11.51 -0.02
C PHE A 38 -4.39 -10.77 -1.07
N PHE A 39 -3.38 -11.42 -1.64
CA PHE A 39 -2.38 -10.77 -2.52
C PHE A 39 -1.69 -9.55 -1.89
N THR A 40 -1.43 -9.60 -0.57
CA THR A 40 -0.84 -8.49 0.21
C THR A 40 0.47 -7.97 -0.38
N ARG A 41 1.26 -8.81 -1.05
CA ARG A 41 2.50 -8.36 -1.74
C ARG A 41 2.22 -7.38 -2.88
N ILE A 42 1.21 -7.65 -3.71
CA ILE A 42 0.85 -6.79 -4.85
C ILE A 42 0.23 -5.49 -4.33
N GLY A 43 -0.68 -5.58 -3.36
CA GLY A 43 -1.29 -4.40 -2.75
C GLY A 43 -0.28 -3.50 -2.04
N ALA A 44 0.63 -4.10 -1.25
CA ALA A 44 1.69 -3.36 -0.58
C ALA A 44 2.70 -2.73 -1.54
N ALA A 45 2.98 -3.37 -2.69
CA ALA A 45 3.82 -2.77 -3.73
C ALA A 45 3.18 -1.51 -4.32
N GLY A 46 1.87 -1.53 -4.59
CA GLY A 46 1.13 -0.36 -5.04
C GLY A 46 1.18 0.79 -4.02
N ILE A 47 0.98 0.48 -2.74
CA ILE A 47 1.08 1.46 -1.65
C ILE A 47 2.51 2.00 -1.54
N ALA A 48 3.54 1.16 -1.62
CA ALA A 48 4.94 1.58 -1.56
C ALA A 48 5.29 2.55 -2.69
N VAL A 49 4.81 2.29 -3.92
CA VAL A 49 5.00 3.21 -5.05
C VAL A 49 4.34 4.56 -4.78
N ASN A 50 3.11 4.58 -4.28
CA ASN A 50 2.41 5.83 -3.96
C ASN A 50 3.10 6.61 -2.84
N MET A 51 3.59 5.92 -1.80
CA MET A 51 4.36 6.55 -0.72
C MET A 51 5.70 7.10 -1.22
N ALA A 52 6.37 6.41 -2.15
CA ALA A 52 7.59 6.93 -2.78
C ALA A 52 7.30 8.20 -3.59
N VAL A 53 6.25 8.20 -4.42
CA VAL A 53 5.84 9.39 -5.18
C VAL A 53 5.50 10.55 -4.23
N ALA A 54 4.70 10.30 -3.18
CA ALA A 54 4.34 11.32 -2.19
C ALA A 54 5.55 11.87 -1.43
N LEU A 55 6.55 11.03 -1.17
CA LEU A 55 7.81 11.41 -0.53
C LEU A 55 8.55 12.43 -1.40
N PHE A 56 8.79 12.11 -2.67
CA PHE A 56 9.57 12.97 -3.57
C PHE A 56 8.82 14.23 -4.03
N THR A 57 7.50 14.16 -4.18
CA THR A 57 6.69 15.26 -4.76
C THR A 57 6.19 16.25 -3.72
N VAL A 58 5.77 15.79 -2.54
CA VAL A 58 5.11 16.64 -1.54
C VAL A 58 6.00 16.90 -0.33
N HIS A 59 6.66 15.87 0.19
CA HIS A 59 7.24 15.92 1.54
C HIS A 59 8.74 16.22 1.56
N LEU A 60 9.49 15.86 0.51
CA LEU A 60 10.92 16.17 0.41
C LEU A 60 11.23 17.68 0.58
N PRO A 61 10.41 18.61 0.03
CA PRO A 61 10.61 20.05 0.23
C PRO A 61 10.18 20.56 1.62
N GLN A 62 9.45 19.77 2.41
CA GLN A 62 8.87 20.20 3.70
C GLN A 62 9.82 20.03 4.90
N GLY A 63 10.95 19.35 4.71
CA GLY A 63 11.93 19.09 5.77
C GLY A 63 11.70 17.76 6.51
N PHE A 64 12.60 17.45 7.45
CA PHE A 64 12.63 16.15 8.15
C PHE A 64 11.54 16.02 9.22
N PHE A 65 11.50 16.97 10.16
CA PHE A 65 10.59 16.95 11.30
C PHE A 65 9.28 17.66 11.00
N ILE A 66 8.19 17.18 11.61
CA ILE A 66 6.95 17.95 11.73
C ILE A 66 7.27 19.30 12.38
N ALA A 67 7.03 20.39 11.65
CA ALA A 67 7.29 21.75 12.10
C ALA A 67 6.03 22.61 11.88
N GLY A 68 5.24 22.79 12.94
CA GLY A 68 3.93 23.46 12.87
C GLY A 68 2.92 22.63 12.09
N ASP A 69 2.28 23.24 11.08
CA ASP A 69 1.27 22.59 10.23
C ASP A 69 1.85 21.74 9.08
N LYS A 70 3.17 21.65 8.96
CA LYS A 70 3.84 20.88 7.89
C LYS A 70 4.13 19.47 8.38
N ILE A 71 3.60 18.49 7.66
CA ILE A 71 3.94 17.08 7.86
C ILE A 71 5.33 16.85 7.25
N GLY A 72 6.32 16.58 8.09
CA GLY A 72 7.67 16.25 7.65
C GLY A 72 7.70 14.94 6.85
N PHE A 73 8.80 14.69 6.14
CA PHE A 73 8.91 13.47 5.34
C PHE A 73 9.03 12.18 6.20
N GLU A 74 9.34 12.31 7.48
CA GLU A 74 9.50 11.18 8.43
C GLU A 74 8.30 10.23 8.42
N TYR A 75 7.09 10.77 8.40
CA TYR A 75 5.86 9.98 8.46
C TYR A 75 5.66 9.16 7.19
N VAL A 76 5.83 9.80 6.03
CA VAL A 76 5.72 9.13 4.72
C VAL A 76 6.83 8.10 4.54
N PHE A 77 8.03 8.39 5.04
CA PHE A 77 9.14 7.45 5.02
C PHE A 77 8.87 6.22 5.90
N ALA A 78 8.29 6.40 7.09
CA ALA A 78 7.88 5.28 7.93
C ALA A 78 6.80 4.42 7.25
N LEU A 79 5.82 5.05 6.60
CA LEU A 79 4.79 4.34 5.81
C LEU A 79 5.40 3.56 4.64
N LEU A 80 6.37 4.14 3.94
CA LEU A 80 7.11 3.47 2.88
C LEU A 80 7.86 2.24 3.40
N LEU A 81 8.56 2.35 4.54
CA LEU A 81 9.27 1.23 5.14
C LEU A 81 8.33 0.12 5.61
N MET A 82 7.18 0.47 6.19
CA MET A 82 6.15 -0.52 6.56
C MET A 82 5.56 -1.22 5.33
N ALA A 83 5.28 -0.47 4.24
CA ALA A 83 4.83 -1.07 3.00
C ALA A 83 5.89 -1.99 2.39
N LEU A 84 7.17 -1.59 2.39
CA LEU A 84 8.28 -2.43 1.93
C LEU A 84 8.43 -3.70 2.78
N TYR A 85 8.25 -3.60 4.10
CA TYR A 85 8.24 -4.77 4.98
C TYR A 85 7.17 -5.77 4.57
N LEU A 86 5.95 -5.30 4.23
CA LEU A 86 4.86 -6.13 3.74
C LEU A 86 5.11 -6.70 2.34
N VAL A 87 5.83 -5.99 1.48
CA VAL A 87 6.26 -6.51 0.17
C VAL A 87 7.23 -7.68 0.34
N ILE A 88 8.22 -7.55 1.23
CA ILE A 88 9.27 -8.56 1.47
C ILE A 88 8.71 -9.75 2.24
N ASN A 89 8.09 -9.52 3.39
CA ASN A 89 7.62 -10.58 4.30
C ASN A 89 6.27 -11.15 3.86
N GLY A 90 5.49 -10.42 3.06
CA GLY A 90 4.15 -10.82 2.68
C GLY A 90 3.11 -10.58 3.78
N ALA A 91 1.95 -11.19 3.61
CA ALA A 91 0.84 -11.09 4.54
C ALA A 91 1.17 -11.78 5.88
N GLY A 92 0.88 -11.13 7.01
CA GLY A 92 1.17 -11.65 8.35
C GLY A 92 0.38 -12.92 8.72
N GLU A 93 0.59 -13.45 9.92
CA GLU A 93 0.04 -14.76 10.36
C GLU A 93 -1.49 -14.86 10.38
N LEU A 94 -2.21 -13.73 10.37
CA LEU A 94 -3.67 -13.64 10.30
C LEU A 94 -4.22 -13.50 8.86
N SER A 95 -3.38 -13.69 7.85
CA SER A 95 -3.76 -13.58 6.44
C SER A 95 -4.70 -14.69 5.98
N VAL A 96 -5.71 -14.32 5.19
CA VAL A 96 -6.60 -15.25 4.48
C VAL A 96 -5.82 -16.18 3.54
N ASP A 97 -4.71 -15.74 2.95
CA ASP A 97 -3.81 -16.60 2.15
C ASP A 97 -3.22 -17.76 2.99
N LYS A 98 -2.84 -17.50 4.25
CA LYS A 98 -2.34 -18.56 5.16
C LYS A 98 -3.47 -19.51 5.56
N TYR A 99 -4.65 -18.98 5.87
CA TYR A 99 -5.84 -19.79 6.21
C TYR A 99 -6.25 -20.74 5.07
N ILE A 100 -6.27 -20.25 3.83
CA ILE A 100 -6.58 -21.09 2.65
C ILE A 100 -5.49 -22.14 2.40
N ARG A 101 -4.22 -21.77 2.57
CA ARG A 101 -3.08 -22.68 2.40
C ARG A 101 -3.06 -23.80 3.45
N GLU A 102 -3.34 -23.49 4.72
CA GLU A 102 -3.43 -24.49 5.79
C GLU A 102 -4.60 -25.46 5.59
N LYS A 103 -5.78 -24.95 5.19
CA LYS A 103 -6.96 -25.80 4.92
C LYS A 103 -6.75 -26.74 3.73
N THR A 104 -6.07 -26.27 2.69
CA THR A 104 -5.79 -27.08 1.49
C THR A 104 -4.71 -28.12 1.75
N GLY A 105 -3.65 -27.78 2.50
CA GLY A 105 -2.60 -28.73 2.89
C GLY A 105 -3.11 -29.84 3.83
N SER A 106 -3.97 -29.49 4.78
CA SER A 106 -4.59 -30.45 5.70
C SER A 106 -5.52 -31.43 4.98
N SER A 107 -6.27 -30.98 3.98
CA SER A 107 -7.20 -31.82 3.21
C SER A 107 -6.49 -32.85 2.31
N VAL A 108 -5.34 -32.49 1.74
CA VAL A 108 -4.55 -33.41 0.90
C VAL A 108 -3.84 -34.46 1.75
N ILE A 109 -3.27 -34.06 2.89
CA ILE A 109 -2.62 -34.99 3.83
C ILE A 109 -3.64 -35.96 4.45
N GLY A 110 -4.85 -35.46 4.78
CA GLY A 110 -5.94 -36.30 5.30
C GLY A 110 -6.43 -37.35 4.29
N LYS A 111 -6.37 -37.07 2.97
CA LYS A 111 -6.71 -38.03 1.91
C LYS A 111 -5.61 -39.02 1.57
N LEU A 112 -4.35 -38.73 1.91
CA LEU A 112 -3.21 -39.64 1.67
C LEU A 112 -3.00 -40.64 2.81
N LEU A 113 -3.60 -40.39 3.98
CA LEU A 113 -3.49 -41.23 5.18
C LEU A 113 -4.76 -42.05 5.48
N SER A 114 -5.78 -42.00 4.61
CA SER A 114 -7.03 -42.79 4.68
C SER A 114 -7.11 -43.77 3.51
#